data_AF-A0A2V6X0M5-F1
#
_entry.id   AF-A0A2V6X0M5-F1
#
_cell.length_a   1.000
_cell.length_b   1.000
_cell.length_c   1.000
_cell.angle_alpha   90.00
_cell.angle_beta   90.00
_cell.angle_gamma   90.00
#
_symmetry.space_group_name_H-M   'P 1'
#
loop_
_entity.id
_entity.type
_entity.pdbx_description
1 polymer ?
#
loop_
_entity_poly.entity_id
_entity_poly.type
_entity_poly.pdbx_seq_one_letter_code
_entity_poly.pdbx_strand_id
1 'polypeptide(L)' 'GPSAPISPLTRHTCFEVADYGAMKATLERLGIKYIENTQPGGGVQMLCNDPDGNTLEFQPATG' A
#
# COMPACT_ATOMS: atom_id res chain seq x y z
N GLY A 1 -9.85 9.74 -8.42
CA GLY A 1 -8.92 10.86 -8.65
C GLY A 1 -8.11 11.15 -7.40
N PRO A 2 -7.27 12.21 -7.39
CA PRO A 2 -6.24 12.45 -6.37
C PRO A 2 -6.76 12.65 -4.93
N SER A 3 -8.05 12.95 -4.77
CA SER A 3 -8.70 13.14 -3.46
C SER A 3 -9.52 11.92 -3.01
N ALA A 4 -9.49 10.81 -3.76
CA ALA A 4 -10.17 9.59 -3.36
C ALA A 4 -9.61 9.07 -2.02
N PRO A 5 -10.46 8.53 -1.14
CA PRO A 5 -9.97 7.88 0.08
C PRO A 5 -9.15 6.64 -0.28
N ILE A 6 -8.13 6.34 0.53
CA ILE A 6 -7.47 5.04 0.48
C ILE A 6 -8.39 4.06 1.19
N SER A 7 -8.79 2.97 0.54
CA SER A 7 -9.74 2.01 1.12
C SER A 7 -9.27 0.57 0.99
N PRO A 8 -8.95 -0.11 2.12
CA PRO A 8 -8.58 -1.52 2.10
C PRO A 8 -9.77 -2.45 1.83
N LEU A 9 -11.01 -1.95 1.89
CA LEU A 9 -12.23 -2.74 1.72
C LEU A 9 -12.72 -2.78 0.27
N THR A 10 -12.25 -1.86 -0.58
CA THR A 10 -12.59 -1.83 -2.01
C THR A 10 -11.67 -2.73 -2.80
N ARG A 11 -12.08 -3.18 -3.99
CA ARG A 11 -11.21 -3.94 -4.89
C ARG A 11 -9.97 -3.11 -5.24
N HIS A 12 -8.81 -3.73 -5.10
CA HIS A 12 -7.52 -3.12 -5.40
C HIS A 12 -6.56 -4.20 -5.91
N THR A 13 -5.48 -3.77 -6.54
CA THR A 13 -4.39 -4.66 -6.93
C THR A 13 -3.37 -4.72 -5.80
N CYS A 14 -3.03 -5.93 -5.37
CA CYS A 14 -1.99 -6.17 -4.38
C CYS A 14 -0.71 -6.67 -5.06
N PHE A 15 0.43 -6.13 -4.65
CA PHE A 15 1.76 -6.53 -5.08
C PHE A 15 2.55 -7.08 -3.88
N GLU A 16 3.11 -8.27 -4.03
CA GLU A 16 4.12 -8.76 -3.11
C GLU A 16 5.45 -8.05 -3.38
N VAL A 17 6.09 -7.57 -2.31
CA VAL A 17 7.37 -6.86 -2.37
C VAL A 17 8.44 -7.63 -1.59
N ALA A 18 9.56 -7.92 -2.25
CA ALA A 18 10.67 -8.63 -1.63
C ALA A 18 11.33 -7.81 -0.50
N ASP A 19 11.36 -6.48 -0.64
CA ASP A 19 11.86 -5.55 0.37
C ASP A 19 10.79 -4.51 0.72
N TYR A 20 9.99 -4.82 1.72
CA TYR A 20 8.93 -3.96 2.23
C TYR A 20 9.46 -2.63 2.79
N GLY A 21 10.63 -2.67 3.44
CA GLY A 21 11.26 -1.48 4.01
C GLY A 21 11.70 -0.48 2.94
N ALA A 22 12.35 -0.97 1.88
CA ALA A 22 12.75 -0.14 0.75
C ALA A 22 11.54 0.44 -0.01
N MET A 23 10.45 -0.33 -0.14
CA MET A 23 9.21 0.17 -0.72
C MET A 23 8.62 1.32 0.11
N LYS A 24 8.54 1.15 1.43
CA LYS A 24 8.04 2.18 2.36
C LYS A 24 8.88 3.46 2.27
N ALA A 25 10.20 3.33 2.34
CA ALA A 25 11.12 4.46 2.22
C ALA A 25 10.97 5.19 0.88
N THR A 26 10.60 4.49 -0.19
CA THR A 26 10.33 5.10 -1.49
C THR A 26 9.06 5.95 -1.47
N LEU A 27 7.96 5.45 -0.89
CA LEU A 27 6.73 6.21 -0.75
C LEU A 27 6.96 7.49 0.07
N GLU A 28 7.68 7.38 1.19
CA GLU A 28 8.02 8.50 2.07
C GLU A 28 8.88 9.55 1.36
N ARG A 29 9.95 9.11 0.68
CA ARG A 29 10.84 10.01 -0.08
C ARG A 29 10.12 10.76 -1.18
N LEU A 30 9.10 10.16 -1.80
CA LEU A 30 8.31 10.78 -2.85
C LEU A 30 7.11 11.60 -2.31
N GLY A 31 6.90 11.62 -0.99
CA GLY A 31 5.75 12.30 -0.38
C GLY A 31 4.40 11.66 -0.72
N ILE A 32 4.39 10.38 -1.11
CA ILE A 32 3.17 9.65 -1.45
C ILE A 32 2.48 9.24 -0.15
N LYS A 33 1.24 9.69 0.02
CA LYS A 33 0.43 9.32 1.19
C LYS A 33 0.08 7.84 1.11
N TYR A 34 0.28 7.14 2.22
CA TYR A 34 -0.14 5.76 2.41
C TYR A 34 -0.76 5.59 3.79
N ILE A 35 -1.51 4.50 3.95
CA ILE A 35 -1.88 3.95 5.25
C ILE A 35 -1.16 2.62 5.44
N GLU A 36 -0.82 2.30 6.67
CA GLU A 36 -0.23 1.01 7.03
C GLU A 36 -1.18 0.30 7.99
N ASN A 37 -1.51 -0.95 7.67
CA ASN A 37 -2.43 -1.77 8.45
C ASN A 37 -1.77 -3.09 8.82
N THR A 38 -2.12 -3.62 9.98
CA THR A 38 -1.91 -5.03 10.32
C THR A 38 -3.22 -5.78 10.07
N GLN A 39 -3.19 -6.75 9.17
CA GLN A 39 -4.33 -7.61 8.87
C GLN A 39 -4.61 -8.58 10.03
N PRO A 40 -5.86 -9.04 10.19
CA PRO A 40 -6.15 -10.21 11.02
C PRO A 40 -5.29 -11.40 10.57
N GLY A 41 -4.40 -11.88 11.44
CA GLY A 41 -3.38 -12.88 11.09
C GLY A 41 -1.94 -12.36 11.12
N GLY A 42 -1.75 -11.05 11.33
CA GLY A 42 -0.44 -10.44 11.61
C GLY A 42 0.32 -9.94 10.39
N GLY A 43 -0.18 -10.19 9.17
CA GLY A 43 0.40 -9.64 7.94
C GLY A 43 0.32 -8.11 7.92
N VAL A 44 1.36 -7.45 7.40
CA VAL A 44 1.40 -5.99 7.22
C VAL A 44 1.15 -5.62 5.77
N GLN A 45 0.42 -4.53 5.57
CA GLN A 45 0.11 -3.99 4.25
C GLN A 45 0.26 -2.46 4.24
N MET A 46 0.83 -1.93 3.17
CA MET A 46 0.76 -0.51 2.84
C MET A 46 -0.23 -0.30 1.72
N LEU A 47 -1.13 0.68 1.88
CA LEU A 47 -2.04 1.08 0.82
C LEU A 47 -1.84 2.54 0.46
N CYS A 48 -1.78 2.84 -0.83
CA CYS A 48 -1.78 4.20 -1.36
C CYS A 48 -2.71 4.30 -2.57
N ASN A 49 -2.95 5.51 -3.05
CA ASN A 49 -3.71 5.74 -4.26
C ASN A 49 -2.78 6.17 -5.41
N ASP A 50 -3.03 5.64 -6.60
CA ASP A 50 -2.45 6.18 -7.83
C ASP A 50 -3.07 7.57 -8.17
N PRO A 51 -2.55 8.29 -9.18
CA PRO A 51 -3.09 9.60 -9.57
C PRO A 51 -4.58 9.58 -9.97
N ASP A 52 -5.06 8.43 -10.47
CA ASP A 52 -6.46 8.23 -10.87
C ASP A 52 -7.35 7.86 -9.67
N GLY A 53 -6.78 7.69 -8.48
CA GLY A 53 -7.45 7.37 -7.23
C GLY A 53 -7.77 5.89 -7.05
N ASN A 54 -7.13 5.00 -7.80
CA ASN A 54 -7.23 3.56 -7.55
C ASN A 54 -6.33 3.22 -6.35
N THR A 55 -6.88 2.46 -5.41
CA THR A 55 -6.07 1.92 -4.30
C THR A 55 -5.15 0.82 -4.81
N LEU A 56 -3.89 0.90 -4.40
CA LEU A 56 -2.86 -0.12 -4.58
C LEU A 56 -2.44 -0.62 -3.21
N GLU A 57 -2.15 -1.91 -3.10
CA GLU A 57 -1.66 -2.55 -1.88
C GLU A 57 -0.27 -3.15 -2.10
N PHE A 58 0.59 -3.03 -1.09
CA PHE A 58 1.91 -3.65 -1.03
C PHE A 58 2.05 -4.44 0.27
N GLN A 59 2.43 -5.71 0.16
CA GLN A 59 2.68 -6.59 1.32
C GLN A 59 4.02 -7.31 1.16
N PRO A 60 4.70 -7.72 2.26
CA PRO A 60 5.92 -8.50 2.16
C PRO A 60 5.69 -9.79 1.38
N ALA A 61 6.62 -10.16 0.50
CA ALA A 61 6.58 -11.46 -0.18
C ALA A 61 6.63 -12.59 0.86
N THR A 62 5.75 -13.58 0.69
CA THR A 62 5.80 -14.80 1.50
C THR A 62 6.86 -15.72 0.91
N GLY A 63 8.04 -15.73 1.54
CA GLY A 63 9.16 -16.62 1.19
C GLY A 63 8.90 -18.08 1.53
#